data_AF-A0A080LXH4-F1
#
_entry.id   AF-A0A080LXH4-F1
#
_cell.length_a   1.000
_cell.length_b   1.000
_cell.length_c   1.000
_cell.angle_alpha   90.00
_cell.angle_beta   90.00
_cell.angle_gamma   90.00
#
_symmetry.space_group_name_H-M   'P 1'
#
loop_
_entity.id
_entity.type
_entity.pdbx_description
1 polymer ?
#
loop_
_entity_poly.entity_id
_entity_poly.type
_entity_poly.pdbx_seq_one_letter_code
_entity_poly.pdbx_strand_id
1 'polypeptide(L)'
;MNTGIDLLKAIRSGRLQEVRAVLDAGAPVELIDGRGDPGLPLGVACFMGYADIVRELVGRGAKVNTPDNAQPTSPLSMAVRGNRSEVIKTLIELGAEVPQGMKTGLTEQEMLIARWRGQHFGAKTAAGGHNQEPPVFEEIEMISCYGTDTAVLDADMIRAAREMEKKQ
;
A
#
# COMPACT_ATOMS: atom_id res chain seq x y z
N MET A 1 -28.59 -18.85 15.11
CA MET A 1 -27.18 -18.47 15.30
C MET A 1 -27.05 -17.05 14.76
N ASN A 2 -26.67 -16.08 15.59
CA ASN A 2 -26.52 -14.71 15.13
C ASN A 2 -25.10 -14.55 14.56
N THR A 3 -24.90 -15.11 13.38
CA THR A 3 -23.58 -15.29 12.72
C THR A 3 -22.81 -13.98 12.56
N GLY A 4 -23.52 -12.84 12.44
CA GLY A 4 -22.91 -11.51 12.43
C GLY A 4 -22.29 -11.11 13.78
N ILE A 5 -22.94 -11.43 14.91
CA ILE A 5 -22.37 -11.20 16.25
C ILE A 5 -21.19 -12.12 16.49
N ASP A 6 -21.25 -13.36 16.01
CA ASP A 6 -20.17 -14.33 16.12
C ASP A 6 -18.92 -13.88 15.34
N LEU A 7 -19.11 -13.33 14.13
CA LEU A 7 -18.02 -12.73 13.35
C LEU A 7 -17.39 -11.54 14.09
N LEU A 8 -18.19 -10.65 14.66
CA LEU A 8 -17.69 -9.50 15.41
C LEU A 8 -16.89 -9.93 16.66
N LYS A 9 -17.35 -10.98 17.35
CA LYS A 9 -16.66 -11.55 18.51
C LYS A 9 -15.33 -12.18 18.10
N ALA A 10 -15.29 -12.90 16.97
CA ALA A 10 -14.07 -13.45 16.41
C ALA A 10 -13.05 -12.36 16.06
N ILE A 11 -13.48 -11.28 15.40
CA ILE A 11 -12.64 -10.11 15.07
C ILE A 11 -12.09 -9.46 16.33
N ARG A 12 -12.93 -9.27 17.37
CA ARG A 12 -12.49 -8.71 18.66
C ARG A 12 -11.48 -9.58 19.39
N SER A 13 -11.49 -10.90 19.16
CA SER A 13 -10.48 -11.80 19.73
C SER A 13 -9.15 -11.78 18.97
N GLY A 14 -9.11 -11.19 17.75
CA GLY A 14 -7.92 -11.13 16.90
C GLY A 14 -7.51 -12.48 16.27
N ARG A 15 -8.34 -13.52 16.40
CA ARG A 15 -8.02 -14.86 15.90
C ARG A 15 -8.45 -15.01 14.44
N LEU A 16 -7.49 -14.89 13.52
CA LEU A 16 -7.70 -15.05 12.07
C LEU A 16 -8.40 -16.37 11.70
N GLN A 17 -8.05 -17.47 12.37
CA GLN A 17 -8.64 -18.79 12.11
C GLN A 17 -10.13 -18.82 12.41
N GLU A 18 -10.58 -18.17 13.48
CA GLU A 18 -12.01 -18.10 13.82
C GLU A 18 -12.76 -17.23 12.83
N VAL A 19 -12.16 -16.10 12.42
CA VAL A 19 -12.74 -15.24 11.39
C VAL A 19 -12.92 -16.02 10.09
N ARG A 20 -11.90 -16.77 9.64
CA ARG A 20 -12.01 -17.63 8.46
C ARG A 20 -13.09 -18.69 8.62
N ALA A 21 -13.13 -19.41 9.73
CA ALA A 21 -14.14 -20.43 9.99
C ALA A 21 -15.57 -19.87 9.97
N VAL A 22 -15.79 -18.69 10.54
CA VAL A 22 -17.10 -18.01 10.53
C VAL A 22 -17.48 -17.56 9.12
N LEU A 23 -16.52 -17.05 8.35
CA LEU A 23 -16.74 -16.65 6.95
C LEU A 23 -16.96 -17.88 6.04
N ASP A 24 -16.30 -19.00 6.30
CA ASP A 24 -16.48 -20.28 5.59
C ASP A 24 -17.84 -20.92 5.91
N ALA A 25 -18.36 -20.68 7.11
CA ALA A 25 -19.72 -21.05 7.49
C ALA A 25 -20.81 -20.18 6.81
N GLY A 26 -20.43 -19.23 5.96
CA GLY A 26 -21.35 -18.38 5.20
C GLY A 26 -21.89 -17.18 5.97
N ALA A 27 -21.16 -16.70 6.98
CA ALA A 27 -21.52 -15.46 7.66
C ALA A 27 -21.45 -14.26 6.68
N PRO A 28 -22.40 -13.31 6.77
CA PRO A 28 -22.35 -12.10 5.96
C PRO A 28 -21.13 -11.26 6.34
N VAL A 29 -20.27 -10.99 5.34
CA VAL A 29 -19.04 -10.19 5.50
C VAL A 29 -19.37 -8.74 5.86
N GLU A 30 -20.49 -8.24 5.33
CA GLU A 30 -21.03 -6.91 5.62
C GLU A 30 -22.16 -7.05 6.63
N LEU A 31 -21.94 -6.56 7.85
CA LEU A 31 -23.00 -6.41 8.85
C LEU A 31 -23.47 -4.97 8.87
N ILE A 32 -24.78 -4.78 8.74
CA ILE A 32 -25.45 -3.50 8.90
C ILE A 32 -25.97 -3.50 10.34
N ASP A 33 -25.37 -2.71 11.22
CA ASP A 33 -26.06 -2.39 12.48
C ASP A 33 -27.26 -1.51 12.10
N GLY A 34 -28.42 -1.68 12.74
CA GLY A 34 -29.72 -1.10 12.35
C GLY A 34 -29.80 0.43 12.23
N ARG A 35 -28.66 1.12 12.25
CA ARG A 35 -28.42 2.52 11.85
C ARG A 35 -28.15 2.70 10.34
N GLY A 36 -28.04 1.62 9.57
CA GLY A 36 -27.91 1.68 8.10
C GLY A 36 -26.48 1.84 7.58
N ASP A 37 -25.46 1.63 8.42
CA ASP A 37 -24.06 1.71 8.01
C ASP A 37 -23.53 0.32 7.58
N PRO A 38 -23.26 0.09 6.28
CA PRO A 38 -22.56 -1.10 5.82
C PRO A 38 -21.06 -0.97 6.14
N GLY A 39 -20.46 -1.95 6.83
CA GLY A 39 -19.01 -2.01 7.04
C GLY A 39 -18.53 -2.16 8.48
N LEU A 40 -19.42 -2.45 9.44
CA LEU A 40 -19.07 -2.60 10.86
C LEU A 40 -17.90 -3.59 11.13
N PRO A 41 -17.83 -4.78 10.50
CA PRO A 41 -16.77 -5.75 10.77
C PRO A 41 -15.39 -5.25 10.33
N LEU A 42 -15.31 -4.64 9.14
CA LEU A 42 -14.07 -4.07 8.61
C LEU A 42 -13.61 -2.88 9.46
N GLY A 43 -14.52 -1.96 9.80
CA GLY A 43 -14.20 -0.82 10.66
C GLY A 43 -13.67 -1.22 12.04
N VAL A 44 -14.23 -2.27 12.65
CA VAL A 44 -13.75 -2.81 13.93
C VAL A 44 -12.38 -3.48 13.79
N ALA A 45 -12.15 -4.26 12.74
CA ALA A 45 -10.83 -4.83 12.46
C ALA A 45 -9.78 -3.73 12.28
N CYS A 46 -10.15 -2.65 11.59
CA CYS A 46 -9.31 -1.50 11.35
C CYS A 46 -8.94 -0.74 12.63
N PHE A 47 -9.94 -0.51 13.50
CA PHE A 47 -9.72 0.12 14.80
C PHE A 47 -8.80 -0.70 15.71
N MET A 48 -8.97 -2.02 15.69
CA MET A 48 -8.15 -2.93 16.50
C MET A 48 -6.72 -3.06 15.98
N GLY A 49 -6.51 -2.88 14.67
CA GLY A 49 -5.18 -2.94 14.05
C GLY A 49 -4.85 -4.27 13.37
N TYR A 50 -5.85 -5.10 13.08
CA TYR A 50 -5.63 -6.45 12.54
C TYR A 50 -5.54 -6.44 11.02
N ALA A 51 -4.35 -6.11 10.49
CA ALA A 51 -4.09 -6.04 9.04
C ALA A 51 -4.40 -7.35 8.29
N ASP A 52 -4.10 -8.51 8.89
CA ASP A 52 -4.39 -9.81 8.26
C ASP A 52 -5.88 -10.09 8.13
N ILE A 53 -6.66 -9.70 9.15
CA ILE A 53 -8.12 -9.83 9.15
C ILE A 53 -8.72 -8.87 8.12
N VAL A 54 -8.18 -7.66 8.00
CA VAL A 54 -8.58 -6.68 6.98
C VAL A 54 -8.37 -7.25 5.58
N ARG A 55 -7.21 -7.84 5.29
CA ARG A 55 -6.94 -8.48 3.99
C ARG A 55 -7.90 -9.61 3.66
N GLU A 56 -8.22 -10.47 4.63
CA GLU A 56 -9.21 -11.54 4.44
C GLU A 56 -10.62 -11.00 4.16
N LEU A 57 -11.07 -10.02 4.95
CA LEU A 57 -12.39 -9.43 4.76
C LEU A 57 -12.52 -8.79 3.38
N VAL A 58 -11.51 -8.02 2.95
CA VAL A 58 -11.49 -7.40 1.61
C VAL A 58 -11.38 -8.44 0.50
N GLY A 59 -10.58 -9.49 0.69
CA GLY A 59 -10.49 -10.61 -0.25
C GLY A 59 -11.82 -11.35 -0.46
N ARG A 60 -12.71 -11.33 0.54
CA ARG A 60 -14.08 -11.88 0.45
C ARG A 60 -15.14 -10.88 -0.03
N GLY A 61 -14.71 -9.68 -0.46
CA GLY A 61 -15.60 -8.67 -1.03
C GLY A 61 -16.14 -7.65 -0.04
N ALA A 62 -15.49 -7.45 1.11
CA ALA A 62 -15.83 -6.34 2.01
C ALA A 62 -15.66 -4.99 1.29
N LYS A 63 -16.59 -4.07 1.52
CA LYS A 63 -16.56 -2.74 0.93
C LYS A 63 -15.56 -1.87 1.68
N VAL A 64 -14.42 -1.63 1.05
CA VAL A 64 -13.36 -0.75 1.58
C VAL A 64 -13.74 0.72 1.49
N ASN A 65 -14.42 1.10 0.41
CA ASN A 65 -14.84 2.47 0.17
C ASN A 65 -16.31 2.63 0.57
N THR A 66 -16.56 3.50 1.54
CA THR A 66 -17.91 3.97 1.86
C THR A 66 -18.17 5.27 1.09
N PRO A 67 -19.41 5.52 0.62
CA PRO A 67 -19.73 6.70 -0.20
C PRO A 67 -19.46 8.03 0.50
N ASP A 68 -19.29 8.02 1.83
CA ASP A 68 -18.94 9.19 2.62
C ASP A 68 -17.69 8.90 3.47
N ASN A 69 -16.52 8.90 2.82
CA ASN A 69 -15.21 8.65 3.47
C ASN A 69 -14.82 9.71 4.51
N ALA A 70 -15.58 10.80 4.65
CA ALA A 70 -15.42 11.82 5.69
C ALA A 70 -16.17 11.49 6.99
N GLN A 71 -17.09 10.51 6.97
CA GLN A 71 -17.83 10.14 8.16
C GLN A 71 -16.95 9.33 9.14
N PRO A 72 -17.19 9.46 10.46
CA PRO A 72 -16.45 8.75 11.51
C PRO A 72 -16.64 7.22 11.49
N THR A 73 -17.45 6.71 10.56
CA THR A 73 -17.78 5.30 10.30
C THR A 73 -16.95 4.70 9.15
N SER A 74 -16.26 5.52 8.34
CA SER A 74 -15.40 5.00 7.27
C SER A 74 -14.26 4.15 7.87
N PRO A 75 -13.95 2.96 7.29
CA PRO A 75 -12.92 2.06 7.82
C PRO A 75 -11.55 2.73 7.95
N LEU A 76 -11.23 3.65 7.04
CA LEU A 76 -10.01 4.46 7.09
C LEU A 76 -10.02 5.41 8.31
N SER A 77 -11.14 6.11 8.56
CA SER A 77 -11.28 7.00 9.72
C SER A 77 -11.13 6.24 11.04
N MET A 78 -11.64 5.00 11.11
CA MET A 78 -11.52 4.14 12.29
C MET A 78 -10.07 3.68 12.52
N ALA A 79 -9.33 3.36 11.45
CA ALA A 79 -7.91 3.02 11.54
C ALA A 79 -7.07 4.21 12.05
N VAL A 80 -7.38 5.42 11.57
CA VAL A 80 -6.74 6.67 12.00
C VAL A 80 -7.02 6.95 13.48
N ARG A 81 -8.27 6.78 13.93
CA ARG A 81 -8.63 6.92 15.35
C ARG A 81 -7.94 5.89 16.24
N GLY A 82 -7.73 4.67 15.72
CA GLY A 82 -6.95 3.64 16.40
C GLY A 82 -5.44 3.85 16.33
N ASN A 83 -4.97 4.88 15.61
CA ASN A 83 -3.56 5.16 15.32
C ASN A 83 -2.82 3.94 14.73
N ARG A 84 -3.49 3.22 13.82
CA ARG A 84 -3.00 1.95 13.24
C ARG A 84 -2.39 2.18 11.86
N SER A 85 -1.16 2.71 11.83
CA SER A 85 -0.44 3.04 10.58
C SER A 85 -0.31 1.85 9.62
N GLU A 86 -0.06 0.65 10.13
CA GLU A 86 0.02 -0.58 9.33
C GLU A 86 -1.29 -0.90 8.62
N VAL A 87 -2.42 -0.82 9.32
CA VAL A 87 -3.73 -1.01 8.73
C VAL A 87 -4.01 0.05 7.67
N ILE A 88 -3.68 1.31 7.95
CA ILE A 88 -3.89 2.40 6.98
C ILE A 88 -3.10 2.12 5.69
N LYS A 89 -1.84 1.69 5.80
CA LYS A 89 -1.04 1.26 4.64
C LYS A 89 -1.74 0.13 3.88
N THR A 90 -2.22 -0.90 4.58
CA THR A 90 -2.93 -2.01 3.92
C THR A 90 -4.24 -1.58 3.26
N LEU A 91 -5.01 -0.66 3.85
CA LEU A 91 -6.23 -0.15 3.23
C LEU A 91 -5.92 0.61 1.94
N ILE A 92 -4.88 1.44 1.94
CA ILE A 92 -4.43 2.18 0.74
C ILE A 92 -3.92 1.20 -0.33
N GLU A 93 -3.16 0.17 0.06
CA GLU A 93 -2.72 -0.91 -0.84
C GLU A 93 -3.93 -1.65 -1.47
N LEU A 94 -5.03 -1.77 -0.74
CA LEU A 94 -6.27 -2.40 -1.20
C LEU A 94 -7.17 -1.46 -2.03
N GLY A 95 -6.73 -0.22 -2.29
CA GLY A 95 -7.49 0.75 -3.10
C GLY A 95 -8.47 1.62 -2.31
N ALA A 96 -8.26 1.82 -1.01
CA ALA A 96 -9.02 2.77 -0.23
C ALA A 96 -8.78 4.21 -0.72
N GLU A 97 -9.85 4.95 -0.99
CA GLU A 97 -9.77 6.37 -1.33
C GLU A 97 -9.53 7.22 -0.08
N VAL A 98 -8.40 7.91 -0.03
CA VAL A 98 -8.09 8.86 1.05
C VAL A 98 -8.64 10.24 0.67
N PRO A 99 -9.61 10.79 1.42
CA PRO A 99 -10.13 12.12 1.14
C PRO A 99 -9.05 13.19 1.40
N GLN A 100 -9.02 14.21 0.53
CA GLN A 100 -8.06 15.31 0.62
C GLN A 100 -8.24 16.06 1.94
N GLY A 101 -7.20 16.09 2.79
CA GLY A 101 -7.22 16.76 4.09
C GLY A 101 -7.43 15.84 5.31
N MET A 102 -7.63 14.53 5.12
CA MET A 102 -7.62 13.59 6.24
C MET A 102 -6.19 13.46 6.81
N LYS A 103 -6.02 13.83 8.08
CA LYS A 103 -4.76 13.63 8.80
C LYS A 103 -4.64 12.16 9.21
N THR A 104 -4.08 11.35 8.32
CA THR A 104 -3.85 9.91 8.58
C THR A 104 -2.69 9.64 9.56
N GLY A 105 -1.89 10.65 9.87
CA GLY A 105 -0.70 10.52 10.72
C GLY A 105 0.50 9.86 10.01
N LEU A 106 0.34 9.47 8.75
CA LEU A 106 1.41 8.96 7.90
C LEU A 106 2.14 10.11 7.22
N THR A 107 3.42 9.89 6.92
CA THR A 107 4.17 10.80 6.06
C THR A 107 3.61 10.75 4.63
N GLU A 108 3.75 11.86 3.90
CA GLU A 108 3.34 11.93 2.49
C GLU A 108 4.02 10.84 1.64
N GLN A 109 5.30 10.55 1.92
CA GLN A 109 6.06 9.49 1.27
C GLN A 109 5.47 8.10 1.51
N GLU A 110 5.08 7.78 2.76
CA GLU A 110 4.47 6.49 3.07
C GLU A 110 3.11 6.31 2.40
N MET A 111 2.32 7.37 2.28
CA MET A 111 1.06 7.33 1.52
C MET A 111 1.31 7.12 0.04
N LEU A 112 2.31 7.78 -0.53
CA LEU A 112 2.71 7.62 -1.93
C LEU A 112 3.16 6.17 -2.22
N ILE A 113 4.02 5.61 -1.37
CA ILE A 113 4.51 4.23 -1.50
C ILE A 113 3.36 3.23 -1.35
N ALA A 114 2.46 3.40 -0.38
CA ALA A 114 1.31 2.52 -0.19
C ALA A 114 0.35 2.56 -1.41
N ARG A 115 0.09 3.75 -1.95
CA ARG A 115 -0.72 3.94 -3.15
C ARG A 115 -0.05 3.30 -4.38
N TRP A 116 1.25 3.50 -4.52
CA TRP A 116 2.05 2.90 -5.58
C TRP A 116 2.03 1.37 -5.51
N ARG A 117 2.21 0.81 -4.30
CA ARG A 117 2.06 -0.63 -4.07
C ARG A 117 0.66 -1.13 -4.42
N GLY A 118 -0.40 -0.40 -4.06
CA GLY A 118 -1.76 -0.79 -4.44
C GLY A 118 -1.98 -0.82 -5.97
N GLN A 119 -1.40 0.13 -6.70
CA GLN A 119 -1.48 0.18 -8.16
C GLN A 119 -0.69 -0.94 -8.85
N HIS A 120 0.51 -1.27 -8.34
CA HIS A 120 1.40 -2.25 -8.98
C HIS A 120 1.23 -3.69 -8.48
N PHE A 121 0.95 -3.89 -7.20
CA PHE A 121 0.71 -5.23 -6.62
C PHE A 121 -0.78 -5.63 -6.62
N GLY A 122 -1.71 -4.67 -6.60
CA GLY A 122 -3.15 -4.93 -6.60
C GLY A 122 -3.74 -5.34 -7.95
N ALA A 123 -2.97 -5.24 -9.04
CA ALA A 123 -3.42 -5.50 -10.42
C ALA A 123 -3.56 -7.00 -10.79
N LYS A 124 -4.05 -7.84 -9.87
CA LYS A 124 -4.54 -9.19 -10.21
C LYS A 124 -6.06 -9.36 -10.07
N THR A 125 -6.80 -8.36 -9.60
CA THR A 125 -8.24 -8.53 -9.31
C THR A 125 -9.21 -7.55 -9.98
N ALA A 126 -8.76 -6.62 -10.83
CA ALA A 126 -9.67 -5.75 -11.55
C ALA A 126 -9.26 -5.57 -13.02
N ALA A 127 -9.90 -6.35 -13.90
CA ALA A 127 -9.91 -6.08 -15.34
C ALA A 127 -10.63 -4.75 -15.60
N GLY A 128 -9.94 -3.77 -16.21
CA GLY A 128 -10.56 -2.51 -16.60
C GLY A 128 -9.61 -1.35 -16.90
N GLY A 129 -8.78 -1.49 -17.93
CA GLY A 129 -8.32 -0.39 -18.79
C GLY A 129 -7.49 0.75 -18.17
N HIS A 130 -6.17 0.61 -18.17
CA HIS A 130 -5.27 1.47 -18.95
C HIS A 130 -3.94 0.74 -19.10
N ASN A 131 -3.54 0.51 -20.34
CA ASN A 131 -2.20 0.06 -20.72
C ASN A 131 -1.19 1.10 -20.23
N GLN A 132 -0.56 0.88 -19.09
CA GLN A 132 0.76 1.41 -18.85
C GLN A 132 1.59 0.25 -18.33
N GLU A 133 2.44 -0.24 -19.23
CA GLU A 133 3.53 -1.14 -18.91
C GLU A 133 4.22 -0.66 -17.63
N PRO A 134 4.64 -1.59 -16.76
CA PRO A 134 5.35 -1.21 -15.55
C PRO A 134 6.52 -0.31 -15.95
N PRO A 135 6.74 0.85 -15.30
CA PRO A 135 7.99 1.55 -15.48
C PRO A 135 9.08 0.57 -15.06
N VAL A 136 9.86 0.13 -16.04
CA VAL A 136 11.07 -0.64 -15.82
C VAL A 136 11.94 0.27 -14.97
N PHE A 137 12.04 -0.02 -13.67
CA PHE A 137 13.10 0.56 -12.88
C PHE A 137 14.36 -0.16 -13.37
N GLU A 138 15.03 0.45 -14.34
CA GLU A 138 16.45 0.22 -14.52
C GLU A 138 17.06 0.56 -13.17
N GLU A 139 17.46 -0.48 -12.46
CA GLU A 139 18.37 -0.36 -11.33
C GLU A 139 19.54 0.45 -11.89
N ILE A 140 19.69 1.71 -11.44
CA ILE A 140 20.91 2.45 -11.73
C ILE A 140 21.97 1.74 -10.90
N GLU A 141 22.50 0.65 -11.45
CA GLU A 141 23.81 0.17 -11.10
C GLU A 141 24.71 1.38 -11.33
N MET A 142 25.07 2.04 -10.24
CA MET A 142 26.13 3.02 -10.25
C MET A 142 27.36 2.22 -10.61
N ILE A 143 27.65 2.13 -11.91
CA ILE A 143 28.82 1.45 -12.42
C ILE A 143 29.96 2.08 -11.66
N SER A 144 30.61 1.22 -10.90
CA SER A 144 31.96 1.44 -10.44
C SER A 144 32.73 2.27 -11.46
N CYS A 145 33.01 3.56 -11.23
CA CYS A 145 33.96 4.30 -12.06
C CYS A 145 35.38 3.72 -11.86
N TYR A 146 35.58 2.44 -12.17
CA TYR A 146 36.88 1.79 -12.23
C TYR A 146 37.35 1.92 -13.67
N GLY A 147 37.97 3.04 -14.00
CA GLY A 147 38.54 3.23 -15.33
C GLY A 147 38.34 4.63 -15.90
N THR A 148 38.65 5.68 -15.12
CA THR A 148 39.28 6.83 -15.79
C THR A 148 40.60 6.31 -16.36
N ASP A 149 40.61 6.00 -17.66
CA ASP A 149 41.78 5.49 -18.36
C ASP A 149 42.85 6.58 -18.38
N THR A 150 43.67 6.66 -17.32
CA THR A 150 44.75 7.65 -17.18
C THR A 150 45.79 7.52 -18.28
N ALA A 151 45.84 6.38 -18.99
CA ALA A 151 46.75 6.17 -20.10
C ALA A 151 46.49 7.10 -21.28
N VAL A 152 45.23 7.51 -21.51
CA VAL A 152 44.89 8.45 -22.60
C VAL A 152 45.37 9.86 -22.26
N LEU A 153 45.23 10.28 -21.00
CA LEU A 153 45.72 11.58 -20.53
C LEU A 153 47.25 11.67 -20.58
N ASP A 154 47.95 10.60 -20.21
CA ASP A 154 49.42 10.57 -20.28
C ASP A 154 49.94 10.64 -21.73
N ALA A 155 49.26 9.98 -22.67
CA ALA A 155 49.64 10.02 -24.08
C ALA A 155 49.47 11.42 -24.69
N ASP A 156 48.39 12.13 -24.36
CA ASP A 156 48.14 13.49 -24.85
C ASP A 156 49.08 14.52 -24.21
N MET A 157 49.44 14.36 -22.93
CA MET A 157 50.47 15.18 -22.28
C MET A 157 51.85 15.00 -22.93
N ILE A 158 52.25 13.76 -23.24
CA ILE A 158 53.54 13.49 -23.90
C ILE A 158 53.56 14.08 -25.32
N ARG A 159 52.43 14.07 -26.04
CA ARG A 159 52.31 14.66 -27.38
C ARG A 159 52.42 16.18 -27.34
N ALA A 160 51.73 16.81 -26.38
CA ALA A 160 51.79 18.25 -26.16
C ALA A 160 53.20 18.72 -25.75
N ALA A 161 53.90 17.96 -24.90
CA ALA A 161 55.27 18.27 -24.49
C ALA A 161 56.25 18.26 -25.67
N ARG A 162 56.17 17.26 -26.57
CA ARG A 162 57.04 17.18 -27.77
C ARG A 162 56.79 18.28 -28.80
N GLU A 163 55.56 18.78 -28.89
CA GLU A 163 55.21 19.90 -29.77
C GLU A 163 55.78 21.24 -29.25
N MET A 164 55.93 21.39 -27.93
CA MET A 164 56.52 22.59 -27.33
C MET A 164 58.05 22.64 -27.46
N GLU A 165 58.74 21.49 -27.40
CA GLU A 165 60.19 21.42 -27.63
C GLU A 165 60.60 21.77 -29.08
N LYS A 166 59.72 21.51 -30.07
CA LYS A 166 59.99 21.84 -31.48
C LYS A 166 59.82 23.32 -31.84
N LYS A 167 59.27 24.13 -30.94
CA LYS A 167 59.00 25.57 -31.14
C LYS A 167 60.03 26.48 -30.46
N GLN A 168 61.11 25.91 -29.91
CA GLN A 168 62.33 26.64 -29.51
C GLN A 168 63.41 26.46 -30.57
#